data_AF-A0A536GNQ0-F1
#
_entry.id   AF-A0A536GNQ0-F1
#
_cell.length_a   1.000
_cell.length_b   1.000
_cell.length_c   1.000
_cell.angle_alpha   90.00
_cell.angle_beta   90.00
_cell.angle_gamma   90.00
#
_symmetry.space_group_name_H-M   'P 1'
#
loop_
_entity.id
_entity.type
_entity.pdbx_description
1 polymer ?
#
loop_
_entity_poly.entity_id
_entity_poly.type
_entity_poly.pdbx_seq_one_letter_code
_entity_poly.pdbx_strand_id
1 'polypeptide(L)'
;MIFATRRCAMDYERACLIINPRAGQNFAKLNDLLAVFWAAGWKTDIAIKVYGGHAMKLATRAAEEGYDLVIAYGGDGTLSQVMNGVMNARGQRCVVGLIPGGTANQWASELGIPIDPVKAAITLVTSQMRKVDIGHIDVRELIIPDAHAMDGQDQKQQDARPSQHRNVKARSKAKHHFLLTAGLGIDAAVISNVSKSLKYRMGRLAFGVAAMHKMGEQHPFPVQIKARGAGDDNNILWEGRAIQVLLGNTRRYADVVELTPYAHIDDGILDMCVITSGTPLSTMQQITSLLLRRKPDDTTTEYFHGTHFVVSIPATIDIQLDGSAVKLKDYLGKSDWKALQQTPDPEQVMVDYHFRAMPYALRVAVPRGYSGDLFEEDSTHGEAHRAQKQSTDVETEAAGFHERINTGLFESKAETGEDEQAKLADDKASEESQREIPQLVTRLLDHGRKVKVVAVSAKLEKNDMYIVAGGAVNSSTGEIKPVAVQIKDNTILLRYNGETAPPDIVEQLREGMEIMVEGKKNKRGVIAAQRVVV
;
A
#
# COMPACT_ATOMS: atom_id res chain seq x y z
N MET A 1 -21.25 10.76 -26.51
CA MET A 1 -19.88 11.32 -26.33
C MET A 1 -19.14 10.42 -25.37
N ILE A 2 -18.20 9.62 -25.87
CA ILE A 2 -17.39 8.70 -25.06
C ILE A 2 -16.23 9.51 -24.49
N PHE A 3 -16.26 9.83 -23.18
CA PHE A 3 -15.08 10.31 -22.47
C PHE A 3 -14.10 9.13 -22.33
N ALA A 4 -13.18 9.02 -23.28
CA ALA A 4 -12.00 8.17 -23.12
C ALA A 4 -11.12 8.78 -22.01
N THR A 5 -11.18 8.21 -20.81
CA THR A 5 -10.25 8.46 -19.72
C THR A 5 -8.86 8.00 -20.16
N ARG A 6 -8.05 8.91 -20.72
CA ARG A 6 -6.60 8.76 -20.72
C ARG A 6 -6.13 8.77 -19.26
N ARG A 7 -6.08 7.61 -18.61
CA ARG A 7 -5.49 7.42 -17.28
C ARG A 7 -3.97 7.63 -17.40
N CYS A 8 -3.51 8.86 -17.13
CA CYS A 8 -2.11 9.26 -17.18
C CYS A 8 -1.21 8.34 -16.33
N ALA A 9 -0.16 7.82 -16.96
CA ALA A 9 1.06 7.40 -16.27
C ALA A 9 1.54 8.51 -15.33
N MET A 10 2.15 8.16 -14.19
CA MET A 10 2.48 9.12 -13.14
C MET A 10 3.54 10.15 -13.59
N ASP A 11 3.12 11.40 -13.79
CA ASP A 11 3.96 12.55 -14.19
C ASP A 11 4.69 13.18 -12.99
N TYR A 12 5.55 12.43 -12.31
CA TYR A 12 6.30 12.96 -11.18
C TYR A 12 7.65 13.52 -11.60
N GLU A 13 7.86 14.81 -11.36
CA GLU A 13 9.15 15.46 -11.58
C GLU A 13 9.98 15.45 -10.29
N ARG A 14 9.34 15.61 -9.13
CA ARG A 14 10.00 15.71 -7.82
C ARG A 14 9.52 14.62 -6.87
N ALA A 15 10.45 13.79 -6.40
CA ALA A 15 10.20 12.73 -5.43
C ALA A 15 11.03 12.92 -4.16
N CYS A 16 10.45 12.61 -2.99
CA CYS A 16 11.18 12.57 -1.72
C CYS A 16 11.21 11.14 -1.18
N LEU A 17 12.39 10.55 -1.08
CA LEU A 17 12.60 9.21 -0.51
C LEU A 17 12.91 9.31 0.99
N ILE A 18 11.96 8.92 1.83
CA ILE A 18 12.11 8.92 3.29
C ILE A 18 12.57 7.54 3.75
N ILE A 19 13.82 7.45 4.23
CA ILE A 19 14.47 6.19 4.55
C ILE A 19 14.45 5.94 6.06
N ASN A 20 13.93 4.78 6.46
CA ASN A 20 14.17 4.22 7.78
C ASN A 20 15.39 3.29 7.71
N PRO A 21 16.54 3.64 8.31
CA PRO A 21 17.81 2.99 7.99
C PRO A 21 17.93 1.53 8.44
N ARG A 22 17.10 1.03 9.38
CA ARG A 22 17.08 -0.36 9.91
C ARG A 22 18.47 -1.00 10.02
N ALA A 23 19.33 -0.43 10.87
CA ALA A 23 20.72 -0.86 11.07
C ALA A 23 21.55 -0.93 9.78
N GLY A 24 21.28 -0.05 8.81
CA GLY A 24 22.00 0.05 7.55
C GLY A 24 21.45 -0.80 6.41
N GLN A 25 20.53 -1.73 6.66
CA GLN A 25 20.01 -2.67 5.65
C GLN A 25 19.39 -1.93 4.45
N ASN A 26 18.63 -0.87 4.73
CA ASN A 26 17.96 -0.09 3.69
C ASN A 26 18.91 0.87 2.94
N PHE A 27 20.22 0.88 3.25
CA PHE A 27 21.22 1.58 2.45
C PHE A 27 21.95 0.66 1.46
N ALA A 28 21.89 -0.66 1.64
CA ALA A 28 22.70 -1.61 0.88
C ALA A 28 22.48 -1.54 -0.64
N LYS A 29 21.23 -1.31 -1.09
CA LYS A 29 20.85 -1.19 -2.51
C LYS A 29 20.35 0.21 -2.89
N LEU A 30 20.73 1.23 -2.10
CA LEU A 30 20.22 2.59 -2.33
C LEU A 30 20.70 3.16 -3.68
N ASN A 31 21.94 2.92 -4.08
CA ASN A 31 22.42 3.43 -5.37
C ASN A 31 21.73 2.72 -6.55
N ASP A 32 21.46 1.43 -6.43
CA ASP A 32 20.76 0.62 -7.44
C ASP A 32 19.33 1.12 -7.66
N LEU A 33 18.57 1.35 -6.58
CA LEU A 33 17.20 1.84 -6.71
C LEU A 33 17.16 3.31 -7.19
N LEU A 34 18.12 4.16 -6.77
CA LEU A 34 18.20 5.54 -7.25
C LEU A 34 18.53 5.60 -8.74
N ALA A 35 19.35 4.68 -9.25
CA ALA A 35 19.59 4.57 -10.69
C ALA A 35 18.30 4.33 -11.47
N VAL A 36 17.37 3.52 -10.95
CA VAL A 36 16.04 3.31 -11.53
C VAL A 36 15.22 4.61 -11.51
N PHE A 37 15.14 5.31 -10.38
CA PHE A 37 14.41 6.57 -10.30
C PHE A 37 14.97 7.64 -11.25
N TRP A 38 16.30 7.75 -11.35
CA TRP A 38 16.94 8.67 -12.28
C TRP A 38 16.71 8.27 -13.75
N ALA A 39 16.66 6.97 -14.06
CA ALA A 39 16.31 6.48 -15.39
C ALA A 39 14.83 6.73 -15.74
N ALA A 40 13.95 6.76 -14.75
CA ALA A 40 12.56 7.20 -14.91
C ALA A 40 12.42 8.73 -15.03
N GLY A 41 13.51 9.48 -14.84
CA GLY A 41 13.54 10.94 -14.94
C GLY A 41 13.17 11.67 -13.65
N TRP A 42 13.06 10.98 -12.52
CA TRP A 42 12.69 11.58 -11.24
C TRP A 42 13.87 12.34 -10.61
N LYS A 43 13.61 13.57 -10.16
CA LYS A 43 14.51 14.29 -9.24
C LYS A 43 14.19 13.84 -7.83
N THR A 44 14.97 12.89 -7.31
CA THR A 44 14.75 12.28 -6.00
C THR A 44 15.66 12.88 -4.93
N ASP A 45 15.06 13.54 -3.94
CA ASP A 45 15.72 13.97 -2.72
C ASP A 45 15.61 12.88 -1.64
N ILE A 46 16.60 12.78 -0.76
CA ILE A 46 16.68 11.72 0.25
C ILE A 46 16.57 12.35 1.64
N ALA A 47 15.65 11.82 2.45
CA ALA A 47 15.44 12.26 3.82
C ALA A 47 15.57 11.07 4.78
N ILE A 48 16.53 11.13 5.72
CA ILE A 48 16.84 10.01 6.61
C ILE A 48 16.14 10.18 7.97
N LYS A 49 15.41 9.14 8.40
CA LYS A 49 14.82 9.08 9.73
C LYS A 49 15.90 8.97 10.81
N VAL A 50 15.84 9.84 11.83
CA VAL A 50 16.81 9.89 12.94
C VAL A 50 16.19 9.42 14.26
N TYR A 51 14.93 9.75 14.53
CA TYR A 51 14.24 9.40 15.78
C TYR A 51 12.78 8.96 15.53
N GLY A 52 12.07 8.54 16.59
CA GLY A 52 10.67 8.12 16.51
C GLY A 52 9.74 9.28 16.10
N GLY A 53 8.85 9.06 15.13
CA GLY A 53 7.96 10.10 14.60
C GLY A 53 8.63 11.08 13.61
N HIS A 54 9.95 10.96 13.36
CA HIS A 54 10.64 11.85 12.42
C HIS A 54 10.14 11.69 10.98
N ALA A 55 9.79 10.47 10.54
CA ALA A 55 9.33 10.25 9.18
C ALA A 55 8.03 11.01 8.86
N MET A 56 7.13 11.15 9.84
CA MET A 56 5.92 11.95 9.69
C MET A 56 6.26 13.43 9.44
N LYS A 57 7.18 14.01 10.22
CA LYS A 57 7.61 15.40 10.03
C LYS A 57 8.28 15.63 8.67
N LEU A 58 9.13 14.68 8.24
CA LEU A 58 9.77 14.73 6.92
C LEU A 58 8.73 14.67 5.79
N ALA A 59 7.71 13.81 5.93
CA ALA A 59 6.65 13.69 4.95
C ALA A 59 5.73 14.91 4.90
N THR A 60 5.36 15.49 6.06
CA THR A 60 4.61 16.76 6.12
C THR A 60 5.37 17.85 5.39
N ARG A 61 6.66 18.01 5.70
CA ARG A 61 7.51 19.00 5.04
C ARG A 61 7.60 18.78 3.54
N ALA A 62 7.84 17.54 3.08
CA ALA A 62 7.90 17.24 1.66
C ALA A 62 6.56 17.53 0.94
N ALA A 63 5.43 17.20 1.56
CA ALA A 63 4.13 17.55 1.00
C ALA A 63 3.90 19.08 0.93
N GLU A 64 4.30 19.83 1.96
CA GLU A 64 4.21 21.30 1.99
C GLU A 64 5.18 21.99 1.00
N GLU A 65 6.34 21.37 0.74
CA GLU A 65 7.31 21.81 -0.28
C GLU A 65 6.90 21.45 -1.73
N GLY A 66 5.72 20.85 -1.90
CA GLY A 66 5.12 20.56 -3.20
C GLY A 66 5.81 19.44 -3.97
N TYR A 67 6.29 18.40 -3.30
CA TYR A 67 6.72 17.18 -3.99
C TYR A 67 5.52 16.44 -4.56
N ASP A 68 5.70 15.84 -5.75
CA ASP A 68 4.64 15.10 -6.41
C ASP A 68 4.45 13.71 -5.77
N LEU A 69 5.57 13.11 -5.32
CA LEU A 69 5.63 11.79 -4.74
C LEU A 69 6.49 11.78 -3.47
N VAL A 70 5.96 11.24 -2.38
CA VAL A 70 6.71 10.94 -1.15
C VAL A 70 6.76 9.42 -0.97
N ILE A 71 7.97 8.87 -0.94
CA ILE A 71 8.23 7.44 -0.94
C ILE A 71 8.69 7.03 0.45
N ALA A 72 7.94 6.16 1.10
CA ALA A 72 8.39 5.49 2.31
C ALA A 72 9.36 4.36 1.92
N TYR A 73 10.59 4.37 2.45
CA TYR A 73 11.49 3.21 2.39
C TYR A 73 11.64 2.60 3.78
N GLY A 74 10.86 1.56 4.04
CA GLY A 74 10.74 0.93 5.35
C GLY A 74 9.59 -0.07 5.41
N GLY A 75 9.13 -0.39 6.62
CA GLY A 75 7.94 -1.23 6.83
C GLY A 75 6.66 -0.42 6.98
N ASP A 76 5.57 -1.12 7.36
CA ASP A 76 4.22 -0.56 7.49
C ASP A 76 4.18 0.64 8.46
N GLY A 77 4.87 0.60 9.59
CA GLY A 77 4.96 1.76 10.49
C GLY A 77 5.73 2.98 9.91
N THR A 78 6.61 2.77 8.93
CA THR A 78 7.24 3.89 8.18
C THR A 78 6.27 4.46 7.16
N LEU A 79 5.56 3.59 6.43
CA LEU A 79 4.48 3.97 5.53
C LEU A 79 3.38 4.77 6.26
N SER A 80 2.92 4.28 7.41
CA SER A 80 1.89 4.93 8.23
C SER A 80 2.31 6.33 8.69
N GLN A 81 3.57 6.52 9.10
CA GLN A 81 4.10 7.84 9.42
C GLN A 81 4.16 8.77 8.21
N VAL A 82 4.60 8.26 7.05
CA VAL A 82 4.64 9.04 5.81
C VAL A 82 3.23 9.46 5.37
N MET A 83 2.28 8.53 5.33
CA MET A 83 0.88 8.80 5.05
C MET A 83 0.32 9.87 5.99
N ASN A 84 0.43 9.67 7.30
CA ASN A 84 -0.09 10.64 8.27
C ASN A 84 0.59 12.02 8.11
N GLY A 85 1.86 12.06 7.71
CA GLY A 85 2.55 13.31 7.41
C GLY A 85 1.95 14.03 6.21
N VAL A 86 1.68 13.31 5.13
CA VAL A 86 1.03 13.82 3.91
C VAL A 86 -0.42 14.25 4.18
N MET A 87 -1.18 13.46 4.93
CA MET A 87 -2.57 13.74 5.30
C MET A 87 -2.71 15.00 6.17
N ASN A 88 -1.73 15.28 7.03
CA ASN A 88 -1.73 16.45 7.89
C ASN A 88 -1.13 17.72 7.22
N ALA A 89 -0.57 17.60 6.01
CA ALA A 89 0.00 18.72 5.27
C ALA A 89 -1.10 19.58 4.61
N ARG A 90 -0.87 20.90 4.56
CA ARG A 90 -1.78 21.83 3.87
C ARG A 90 -1.55 21.77 2.35
N GLY A 91 -2.61 21.70 1.54
CA GLY A 91 -2.50 21.74 0.07
C GLY A 91 -2.45 20.37 -0.65
N GLN A 92 -2.91 19.32 0.04
CA GLN A 92 -3.03 17.91 -0.36
C GLN A 92 -3.10 17.60 -1.88
N ARG A 93 -1.95 17.23 -2.46
CA ARG A 93 -1.86 16.65 -3.82
C ARG A 93 -0.82 15.53 -3.99
N CYS A 94 0.06 15.35 -3.01
CA CYS A 94 1.17 14.41 -3.08
C CYS A 94 0.69 12.96 -3.07
N VAL A 95 1.32 12.12 -3.88
CA VAL A 95 1.11 10.67 -3.90
C VAL A 95 2.07 10.00 -2.94
N VAL A 96 1.64 8.91 -2.31
CA VAL A 96 2.47 8.09 -1.42
C VAL A 96 2.91 6.82 -2.15
N GLY A 97 4.22 6.57 -2.15
CA GLY A 97 4.83 5.34 -2.66
C GLY A 97 5.50 4.53 -1.56
N LEU A 98 5.79 3.25 -1.83
CA LEU A 98 6.49 2.34 -0.91
C LEU A 98 7.65 1.64 -1.62
N ILE A 99 8.83 1.64 -0.98
CA ILE A 99 9.87 0.64 -1.18
C ILE A 99 9.91 -0.23 0.09
N PRO A 100 9.64 -1.54 0.00
CA PRO A 100 9.61 -2.39 1.17
C PRO A 100 11.00 -2.51 1.83
N GLY A 101 11.05 -2.27 3.14
CA GLY A 101 12.27 -2.35 3.96
C GLY A 101 11.99 -2.73 5.42
N GLY A 102 10.78 -3.24 5.69
CA GLY A 102 10.27 -3.68 6.98
C GLY A 102 10.31 -5.19 7.17
N THR A 103 9.75 -5.66 8.30
CA THR A 103 9.71 -7.10 8.62
C THR A 103 8.46 -7.76 8.04
N ALA A 104 7.30 -7.14 8.24
CA ALA A 104 6.01 -7.64 7.75
C ALA A 104 5.78 -7.22 6.29
N ASN A 105 5.84 -5.92 6.00
CA ASN A 105 5.59 -5.35 4.67
C ASN A 105 4.21 -5.75 4.13
N GLN A 106 3.20 -5.65 4.99
CA GLN A 106 1.85 -6.08 4.67
C GLN A 106 1.31 -5.34 3.45
N TRP A 107 1.45 -4.01 3.40
CA TRP A 107 1.02 -3.23 2.22
C TRP A 107 1.69 -3.69 0.93
N ALA A 108 2.97 -4.03 1.01
CA ALA A 108 3.72 -4.52 -0.16
C ALA A 108 3.17 -5.85 -0.66
N SER A 109 2.91 -6.79 0.25
CA SER A 109 2.34 -8.09 -0.10
C SER A 109 0.91 -7.95 -0.65
N GLU A 110 0.10 -7.10 -0.02
CA GLU A 110 -1.27 -6.77 -0.45
C GLU A 110 -1.32 -6.28 -1.90
N LEU A 111 -0.33 -5.48 -2.34
CA LEU A 111 -0.24 -4.98 -3.70
C LEU A 111 0.67 -5.80 -4.63
N GLY A 112 1.26 -6.90 -4.18
CA GLY A 112 2.23 -7.68 -4.96
C GLY A 112 3.55 -6.95 -5.26
N ILE A 113 3.92 -5.96 -4.45
CA ILE A 113 5.19 -5.23 -4.58
C ILE A 113 6.34 -6.14 -4.12
N PRO A 114 7.36 -6.39 -4.97
CA PRO A 114 8.52 -7.21 -4.60
C PRO A 114 9.27 -6.66 -3.38
N ILE A 115 9.79 -7.55 -2.53
CA ILE A 115 10.59 -7.15 -1.35
C ILE A 115 11.99 -6.66 -1.73
N ASP A 116 12.52 -7.10 -2.88
CA ASP A 116 13.79 -6.58 -3.37
C ASP A 116 13.66 -5.09 -3.74
N PRO A 117 14.49 -4.19 -3.16
CA PRO A 117 14.35 -2.74 -3.36
C PRO A 117 14.47 -2.27 -4.82
N VAL A 118 15.24 -2.97 -5.65
CA VAL A 118 15.44 -2.59 -7.06
C VAL A 118 14.24 -3.01 -7.88
N LYS A 119 13.74 -4.22 -7.65
CA LYS A 119 12.47 -4.69 -8.26
C LYS A 119 11.30 -3.82 -7.82
N ALA A 120 11.22 -3.46 -6.53
CA ALA A 120 10.21 -2.54 -6.01
C ALA A 120 10.29 -1.16 -6.68
N ALA A 121 11.50 -0.63 -6.92
CA ALA A 121 11.68 0.63 -7.62
C ALA A 121 11.20 0.54 -9.07
N ILE A 122 11.49 -0.56 -9.77
CA ILE A 122 10.99 -0.83 -11.13
C ILE A 122 9.46 -0.91 -11.15
N THR A 123 8.85 -1.59 -10.18
CA THR A 123 7.39 -1.60 -10.03
C THR A 123 6.85 -0.20 -9.76
N LEU A 124 7.49 0.58 -8.88
CA LEU A 124 7.02 1.90 -8.48
C LEU A 124 7.03 2.92 -9.63
N VAL A 125 8.04 2.88 -10.51
CA VAL A 125 8.12 3.80 -11.66
C VAL A 125 7.10 3.49 -12.76
N THR A 126 6.54 2.28 -12.77
CA THR A 126 5.45 1.88 -13.69
C THR A 126 4.07 1.87 -13.02
N SER A 127 3.99 2.13 -11.72
CA SER A 127 2.73 2.20 -10.99
C SER A 127 1.83 3.33 -11.49
N GLN A 128 0.54 3.20 -11.22
CA GLN A 128 -0.49 4.21 -11.46
C GLN A 128 -0.94 4.86 -10.14
N MET A 129 -1.42 6.10 -10.22
CA MET A 129 -2.00 6.77 -9.06
C MET A 129 -3.43 6.30 -8.87
N ARG A 130 -3.75 5.87 -7.65
CA ARG A 130 -5.12 5.61 -7.21
C ARG A 130 -5.45 6.39 -5.96
N LYS A 131 -6.71 6.76 -5.83
CA LYS A 131 -7.25 7.25 -4.56
C LYS A 131 -7.74 6.06 -3.75
N VAL A 132 -7.49 6.10 -2.45
CA VAL A 132 -7.89 5.07 -1.49
C VAL A 132 -8.49 5.72 -0.26
N ASP A 133 -9.32 4.93 0.40
CA ASP A 133 -9.94 5.27 1.65
C ASP A 133 -8.93 5.19 2.79
N ILE A 134 -9.21 5.97 3.83
CA ILE A 134 -8.37 6.06 5.01
C ILE A 134 -9.23 5.98 6.25
N GLY A 135 -8.85 5.11 7.18
CA GLY A 135 -9.44 5.10 8.50
C GLY A 135 -8.98 6.30 9.33
N HIS A 136 -9.91 7.02 9.94
CA HIS A 136 -9.64 8.05 10.93
C HIS A 136 -10.11 7.63 12.30
N ILE A 137 -9.31 7.93 13.32
CA ILE A 137 -9.64 7.68 14.72
C ILE A 137 -9.60 8.99 15.52
N ASP A 138 -10.66 9.22 16.31
CA ASP A 138 -10.73 10.26 17.34
C ASP A 138 -11.29 9.71 18.67
N VAL A 139 -10.96 10.39 19.77
CA VAL A 139 -11.54 10.14 21.09
C VAL A 139 -12.43 11.32 21.44
N ARG A 140 -13.69 11.06 21.75
CA ARG A 140 -14.66 12.13 22.05
C ARG A 140 -15.07 12.17 23.50
N GLU A 141 -15.12 11.03 24.16
CA GLU A 141 -15.72 10.91 25.48
C GLU A 141 -14.92 9.98 26.40
N LEU A 142 -14.86 10.37 27.67
CA LEU A 142 -14.44 9.53 28.79
C LEU A 142 -15.63 9.39 29.73
N ILE A 143 -15.99 8.14 30.03
CA ILE A 143 -17.07 7.81 30.96
C ILE A 143 -16.40 7.31 32.24
N ILE A 144 -16.41 8.16 33.28
CA ILE A 144 -15.79 7.86 34.57
C ILE A 144 -16.89 7.47 35.56
N PRO A 145 -16.85 6.26 36.15
CA PRO A 145 -17.79 5.88 37.20
C PRO A 145 -17.59 6.75 38.44
N ASP A 146 -18.67 7.03 39.16
CA ASP A 146 -18.63 7.86 40.36
C ASP A 146 -17.98 7.10 41.53
N ALA A 147 -17.05 7.74 42.25
CA ALA A 147 -16.17 7.10 43.24
C ALA A 147 -16.89 6.55 44.50
N HIS A 148 -18.18 6.85 44.65
CA HIS A 148 -19.00 6.49 45.82
C HIS A 148 -19.87 5.24 45.63
N ALA A 149 -19.87 4.60 44.46
CA ALA A 149 -20.68 3.40 44.21
C ALA A 149 -20.07 2.09 44.78
N MET A 150 -18.94 2.17 45.48
CA MET A 150 -18.08 1.01 45.79
C MET A 150 -17.92 0.68 47.29
N ASP A 151 -18.62 1.38 48.18
CA ASP A 151 -18.67 1.02 49.60
C ASP A 151 -20.10 0.61 49.98
N GLY A 152 -20.33 -0.68 50.20
CA GLY A 152 -21.45 -1.18 50.98
C GLY A 152 -22.32 -2.26 50.35
N GLN A 153 -22.11 -3.50 50.82
CA GLN A 153 -23.23 -4.37 51.14
C GLN A 153 -24.15 -3.63 52.13
N ASP A 154 -25.23 -3.01 51.65
CA ASP A 154 -26.56 -3.05 52.27
C ASP A 154 -27.55 -2.15 51.51
N GLN A 155 -28.73 -2.72 51.27
CA GLN A 155 -29.82 -2.18 50.47
C GLN A 155 -30.43 -0.91 51.09
N LYS A 156 -30.66 0.11 50.25
CA LYS A 156 -31.96 0.79 50.10
C LYS A 156 -31.95 1.74 48.91
N GLN A 157 -33.07 1.74 48.18
CA GLN A 157 -33.42 2.67 47.10
C GLN A 157 -32.96 4.10 47.42
N GLN A 158 -31.86 4.51 46.79
CA GLN A 158 -31.46 5.90 46.61
C GLN A 158 -30.94 6.02 45.19
N ASP A 159 -31.46 7.02 44.48
CA ASP A 159 -31.26 7.27 43.06
C ASP A 159 -29.79 7.09 42.65
N ALA A 160 -29.54 6.13 41.77
CA ALA A 160 -28.24 5.93 41.16
C ALA A 160 -27.81 7.26 40.52
N ARG A 161 -26.82 7.93 41.10
CA ARG A 161 -26.27 9.14 40.49
C ARG A 161 -25.65 8.76 39.15
N PRO A 162 -25.95 9.49 38.06
CA PRO A 162 -25.49 9.12 36.73
C PRO A 162 -23.96 9.19 36.63
N SER A 163 -23.38 8.26 35.86
CA SER A 163 -21.97 8.26 35.47
C SER A 163 -21.51 9.63 34.99
N GLN A 164 -20.28 10.04 35.35
CA GLN A 164 -19.76 11.35 34.92
C GLN A 164 -19.22 11.25 33.50
N HIS A 165 -20.02 11.75 32.55
CA HIS A 165 -19.65 11.90 31.15
C HIS A 165 -18.77 13.14 30.96
N ARG A 166 -17.51 12.94 30.53
CA ARG A 166 -16.58 14.04 30.22
C ARG A 166 -16.32 14.07 28.72
N ASN A 167 -16.84 15.12 28.08
CA ASN A 167 -16.44 15.49 26.72
C ASN A 167 -14.95 15.86 26.71
N VAL A 168 -14.18 15.13 25.91
CA VAL A 168 -12.73 15.28 25.83
C VAL A 168 -12.36 16.47 24.96
N LYS A 169 -11.45 17.31 25.46
CA LYS A 169 -10.83 18.35 24.62
C LYS A 169 -9.67 17.73 23.86
N ALA A 170 -9.85 17.52 22.55
CA ALA A 170 -8.83 16.94 21.68
C ALA A 170 -7.46 17.65 21.84
N ARG A 171 -6.41 16.87 22.13
CA ARG A 171 -5.07 17.39 22.46
C ARG A 171 -4.24 17.80 21.24
N SER A 172 -4.53 17.22 20.08
CA SER A 172 -3.66 17.26 18.90
C SER A 172 -4.35 17.92 17.70
N LYS A 173 -3.68 18.88 17.06
CA LYS A 173 -4.05 19.34 15.71
C LYS A 173 -3.81 18.26 14.64
N ALA A 174 -2.89 17.31 14.90
CA ALA A 174 -2.59 16.21 13.99
C ALA A 174 -3.58 15.08 14.23
N LYS A 175 -4.34 14.75 13.19
CA LYS A 175 -5.29 13.65 13.18
C LYS A 175 -4.53 12.35 12.97
N HIS A 176 -4.90 11.30 13.72
CA HIS A 176 -4.36 9.96 13.49
C HIS A 176 -5.21 9.23 12.47
N HIS A 177 -4.53 8.59 11.54
CA HIS A 177 -5.09 7.84 10.43
C HIS A 177 -4.41 6.47 10.32
N PHE A 178 -5.14 5.50 9.77
CA PHE A 178 -4.63 4.17 9.44
C PHE A 178 -5.00 3.80 8.00
N LEU A 179 -4.10 3.09 7.32
CA LEU A 179 -4.30 2.60 5.95
C LEU A 179 -4.75 1.14 5.93
N LEU A 180 -4.23 0.33 6.85
CA LEU A 180 -4.37 -1.12 6.86
C LEU A 180 -5.42 -1.52 7.90
N THR A 181 -5.08 -1.34 9.17
CA THR A 181 -5.92 -1.78 10.28
C THR A 181 -5.74 -0.90 11.53
N ALA A 182 -6.80 -0.84 12.33
CA ALA A 182 -6.78 -0.42 13.71
C ALA A 182 -7.18 -1.60 14.60
N GLY A 183 -6.45 -1.84 15.69
CA GLY A 183 -6.70 -2.96 16.60
C GLY A 183 -6.80 -2.50 18.05
N LEU A 184 -7.74 -3.10 18.78
CA LEU A 184 -8.00 -2.88 20.20
C LEU A 184 -7.92 -4.25 20.89
N GLY A 185 -7.08 -4.39 21.92
CA GLY A 185 -6.88 -5.66 22.63
C GLY A 185 -5.53 -6.33 22.34
N ILE A 186 -5.54 -7.67 22.13
CA ILE A 186 -4.32 -8.51 22.06
C ILE A 186 -3.26 -7.94 21.13
N ASP A 187 -3.64 -7.61 19.91
CA ASP A 187 -2.72 -7.14 18.88
C ASP A 187 -1.95 -5.89 19.33
N ALA A 188 -2.65 -4.94 19.94
CA ALA A 188 -2.02 -3.75 20.50
C ALA A 188 -1.10 -4.08 21.68
N ALA A 189 -1.52 -4.99 22.57
CA ALA A 189 -0.72 -5.48 23.69
C ALA A 189 0.53 -6.28 23.25
N VAL A 190 0.46 -7.00 22.13
CA VAL A 190 1.60 -7.71 21.53
C VAL A 190 2.55 -6.71 20.90
N ILE A 191 2.05 -5.77 20.12
CA ILE A 191 2.85 -4.71 19.48
C ILE A 191 3.56 -3.83 20.52
N SER A 192 2.92 -3.54 21.66
CA SER A 192 3.47 -2.70 22.73
C SER A 192 4.55 -3.40 23.55
N ASN A 193 4.47 -4.73 23.70
CA ASN A 193 5.36 -5.51 24.57
C ASN A 193 6.46 -6.31 23.86
N VAL A 194 6.44 -6.42 22.53
CA VAL A 194 7.53 -7.06 21.78
C VAL A 194 8.69 -6.09 21.59
N SER A 195 9.87 -6.43 22.13
CA SER A 195 11.07 -5.61 22.03
C SER A 195 11.44 -5.32 20.56
N LYS A 196 11.96 -4.11 20.29
CA LYS A 196 12.34 -3.69 18.93
C LYS A 196 13.32 -4.67 18.27
N SER A 197 14.25 -5.24 19.04
CA SER A 197 15.23 -6.22 18.57
C SER A 197 14.58 -7.56 18.16
N LEU A 198 13.49 -7.96 18.81
CA LEU A 198 12.74 -9.16 18.43
C LEU A 198 11.93 -8.94 17.14
N LYS A 199 11.35 -7.75 16.94
CA LYS A 199 10.70 -7.35 15.67
C LYS A 199 11.66 -7.36 14.46
N TYR A 200 12.96 -7.19 14.71
CA TYR A 200 13.99 -7.15 13.66
C TYR A 200 14.68 -8.49 13.40
N ARG A 201 14.70 -9.40 14.38
CA ARG A 201 15.40 -10.70 14.31
C ARG A 201 14.49 -11.91 14.05
N MET A 202 13.19 -11.82 14.32
CA MET A 202 12.26 -12.94 14.13
C MET A 202 11.52 -12.85 12.80
N GLY A 203 11.49 -13.96 12.05
CA GLY A 203 10.74 -14.09 10.80
C GLY A 203 9.22 -14.03 11.01
N ARG A 204 8.48 -13.88 9.91
CA ARG A 204 7.01 -13.66 9.86
C ARG A 204 6.20 -14.63 10.74
N LEU A 205 6.58 -15.91 10.77
CA LEU A 205 5.88 -16.96 11.52
C LEU A 205 6.09 -16.84 13.05
N ALA A 206 7.28 -16.43 13.49
CA ALA A 206 7.60 -16.34 14.91
C ALA A 206 6.92 -15.14 15.60
N PHE A 207 6.61 -14.08 14.85
CA PHE A 207 5.78 -12.98 15.36
C PHE A 207 4.33 -13.44 15.58
N GLY A 208 3.75 -14.18 14.62
CA GLY A 208 2.42 -14.78 14.78
C GLY A 208 2.35 -15.71 16.00
N VAL A 209 3.33 -16.58 16.18
CA VAL A 209 3.41 -17.51 17.34
C VAL A 209 3.52 -16.76 18.67
N ALA A 210 4.33 -15.70 18.74
CA ALA A 210 4.45 -14.88 19.94
C ALA A 210 3.15 -14.12 20.26
N ALA A 211 2.44 -13.63 19.23
CA ALA A 211 1.14 -13.00 19.39
C ALA A 211 0.10 -13.98 19.94
N MET A 212 0.12 -15.24 19.47
CA MET A 212 -0.79 -16.29 19.91
C MET A 212 -0.53 -16.78 21.33
N HIS A 213 0.73 -16.87 21.79
CA HIS A 213 1.00 -17.25 23.18
C HIS A 213 0.41 -16.23 24.17
N LYS A 214 0.36 -14.95 23.78
CA LYS A 214 -0.28 -13.91 24.59
C LYS A 214 -1.80 -13.99 24.57
N MET A 215 -2.42 -14.61 23.57
CA MET A 215 -3.88 -14.74 23.49
C MET A 215 -4.48 -15.55 24.64
N GLY A 216 -3.74 -16.53 25.18
CA GLY A 216 -4.15 -17.29 26.37
C GLY A 216 -4.01 -16.53 27.70
N GLU A 217 -3.24 -15.44 27.73
CA GLU A 217 -2.98 -14.63 28.93
C GLU A 217 -3.86 -13.37 29.01
N GLN A 218 -4.57 -13.04 27.92
CA GLN A 218 -5.35 -11.82 27.80
C GLN A 218 -6.80 -12.06 28.24
N HIS A 219 -7.26 -11.18 29.13
CA HIS A 219 -8.60 -11.27 29.70
C HIS A 219 -9.58 -10.59 28.74
N PRO A 220 -10.75 -11.20 28.47
CA PRO A 220 -11.80 -10.52 27.73
C PRO A 220 -12.15 -9.19 28.38
N PHE A 221 -12.46 -8.18 27.58
CA PHE A 221 -12.86 -6.85 28.06
C PHE A 221 -14.28 -6.52 27.58
N PRO A 222 -15.05 -5.73 28.36
CA PRO A 222 -16.36 -5.26 27.92
C PRO A 222 -16.22 -4.31 26.72
N VAL A 223 -17.12 -4.44 25.77
CA VAL A 223 -17.15 -3.63 24.54
C VAL A 223 -18.60 -3.30 24.21
N GLN A 224 -18.85 -2.05 23.84
CA GLN A 224 -20.08 -1.64 23.19
C GLN A 224 -19.75 -1.02 21.82
N ILE A 225 -20.48 -1.43 20.79
CA ILE A 225 -20.28 -1.02 19.40
C ILE A 225 -21.56 -0.36 18.92
N LYS A 226 -21.44 0.86 18.41
CA LYS A 226 -22.53 1.61 17.77
C LYS A 226 -22.12 1.97 16.35
N ALA A 227 -23.06 1.94 15.41
CA ALA A 227 -22.89 2.56 14.11
C ALA A 227 -23.57 3.92 14.10
N ARG A 228 -22.95 4.88 13.42
CA ARG A 228 -23.54 6.21 13.24
C ARG A 228 -24.04 6.35 11.81
N GLY A 229 -25.36 6.25 11.62
CA GLY A 229 -26.04 6.43 10.33
C GLY A 229 -26.90 7.71 10.29
N ALA A 230 -27.48 8.02 9.13
CA ALA A 230 -28.25 9.24 8.90
C ALA A 230 -29.62 9.35 9.61
N GLY A 231 -29.95 8.44 10.54
CA GLY A 231 -31.30 8.35 11.10
C GLY A 231 -31.44 7.95 12.57
N ASP A 232 -30.41 7.44 13.22
CA ASP A 232 -30.43 7.16 14.67
C ASP A 232 -29.00 7.13 15.22
N ASP A 233 -28.66 8.12 16.05
CA ASP A 233 -27.29 8.35 16.55
C ASP A 233 -26.92 7.38 17.71
N ASN A 234 -27.82 6.46 18.10
CA ASN A 234 -27.64 5.65 19.31
C ASN A 234 -27.95 4.15 19.15
N ASN A 235 -28.06 3.62 17.93
CA ASN A 235 -28.32 2.20 17.71
C ASN A 235 -27.08 1.35 18.09
N ILE A 236 -27.22 0.56 19.14
CA ILE A 236 -26.19 -0.40 19.57
C ILE A 236 -26.21 -1.57 18.58
N LEU A 237 -25.12 -1.75 17.85
CA LEU A 237 -24.95 -2.88 16.95
C LEU A 237 -24.58 -4.15 17.71
N TRP A 238 -23.76 -4.00 18.74
CA TRP A 238 -23.27 -5.13 19.52
C TRP A 238 -22.79 -4.68 20.90
N GLU A 239 -23.05 -5.53 21.89
CA GLU A 239 -22.57 -5.36 23.26
C GLU A 239 -22.19 -6.72 23.83
N GLY A 240 -21.00 -6.81 24.43
CA GLY A 240 -20.51 -8.07 24.96
C GLY A 240 -19.09 -7.98 25.49
N ARG A 241 -18.46 -9.15 25.65
CA ARG A 241 -17.04 -9.24 25.99
C ARG A 241 -16.25 -9.72 24.78
N ALA A 242 -15.21 -8.98 24.45
CA ALA A 242 -14.32 -9.31 23.34
C ALA A 242 -12.91 -9.60 23.84
N ILE A 243 -12.21 -10.44 23.10
CA ILE A 243 -10.77 -10.65 23.22
C ILE A 243 -10.03 -9.65 22.31
N GLN A 244 -10.62 -9.33 21.15
CA GLN A 244 -10.04 -8.40 20.20
C GLN A 244 -11.14 -7.75 19.36
N VAL A 245 -10.97 -6.45 19.09
CA VAL A 245 -11.74 -5.72 18.08
C VAL A 245 -10.75 -5.20 17.05
N LEU A 246 -11.00 -5.48 15.78
CA LEU A 246 -10.16 -5.04 14.67
C LEU A 246 -11.01 -4.35 13.61
N LEU A 247 -10.58 -3.17 13.18
CA LEU A 247 -11.14 -2.46 12.05
C LEU A 247 -10.12 -2.50 10.91
N GLY A 248 -10.53 -2.97 9.75
CA GLY A 248 -9.69 -3.14 8.57
C GLY A 248 -10.20 -2.31 7.40
N ASN A 249 -9.25 -1.74 6.68
CA ASN A 249 -9.41 -1.15 5.35
C ASN A 249 -8.73 -2.05 4.29
N THR A 250 -8.01 -3.09 4.75
CA THR A 250 -7.41 -4.15 3.94
C THR A 250 -7.81 -5.52 4.51
N ARG A 251 -7.66 -6.59 3.73
CA ARG A 251 -8.20 -7.91 4.11
C ARG A 251 -7.34 -8.69 5.09
N ARG A 252 -6.02 -8.63 4.91
CA ARG A 252 -5.10 -9.41 5.73
C ARG A 252 -4.70 -8.66 6.98
N TYR A 253 -4.19 -9.41 7.93
CA TYR A 253 -3.53 -8.97 9.13
C TYR A 253 -2.24 -9.75 9.29
N ALA A 254 -1.15 -9.03 9.55
CA ALA A 254 0.21 -9.57 9.62
C ALA A 254 0.64 -10.38 8.37
N ASP A 255 -0.03 -10.15 7.23
CA ASP A 255 0.18 -10.82 5.95
C ASP A 255 0.01 -12.35 5.97
N VAL A 256 -0.68 -12.88 6.99
CA VAL A 256 -0.86 -14.33 7.18
C VAL A 256 -2.26 -14.73 7.60
N VAL A 257 -3.04 -13.85 8.21
CA VAL A 257 -4.43 -14.11 8.60
C VAL A 257 -5.36 -13.16 7.86
N GLU A 258 -6.47 -13.63 7.34
CA GLU A 258 -7.52 -12.80 6.75
C GLU A 258 -8.58 -12.53 7.83
N LEU A 259 -8.51 -11.34 8.45
CA LEU A 259 -9.41 -10.95 9.54
C LEU A 259 -10.59 -10.10 9.05
N THR A 260 -10.47 -9.45 7.89
CA THR A 260 -11.49 -8.59 7.31
C THR A 260 -11.67 -8.98 5.84
N PRO A 261 -12.15 -10.21 5.56
CA PRO A 261 -12.12 -10.82 4.22
C PRO A 261 -12.86 -10.01 3.14
N TYR A 262 -13.84 -9.19 3.55
CA TYR A 262 -14.68 -8.39 2.67
C TYR A 262 -14.18 -6.97 2.47
N ALA A 263 -13.05 -6.59 3.07
CA ALA A 263 -12.55 -5.22 2.96
C ALA A 263 -12.14 -4.86 1.53
N HIS A 264 -12.64 -3.71 1.09
CA HIS A 264 -12.17 -2.97 -0.08
C HIS A 264 -11.63 -1.62 0.38
N ILE A 265 -10.62 -1.12 -0.32
CA ILE A 265 -9.90 0.08 0.09
C ILE A 265 -10.41 1.35 -0.60
N ASP A 266 -11.53 1.26 -1.29
CA ASP A 266 -12.10 2.32 -2.13
C ASP A 266 -13.64 2.31 -2.23
N ASP A 267 -14.32 1.68 -1.27
CA ASP A 267 -15.78 1.53 -1.18
C ASP A 267 -16.44 2.53 -0.19
N GLY A 268 -15.62 3.26 0.57
CA GLY A 268 -16.02 4.27 1.54
C GLY A 268 -16.46 3.73 2.89
N ILE A 269 -16.26 2.44 3.20
CA ILE A 269 -16.64 1.82 4.48
C ILE A 269 -15.42 1.25 5.22
N LEU A 270 -15.63 0.87 6.48
CA LEU A 270 -14.67 0.09 7.28
C LEU A 270 -15.27 -1.28 7.59
N ASP A 271 -14.44 -2.30 7.57
CA ASP A 271 -14.78 -3.66 7.98
C ASP A 271 -14.32 -3.89 9.41
N MET A 272 -15.21 -4.38 10.25
CA MET A 272 -14.92 -4.69 11.64
C MET A 272 -15.05 -6.18 11.89
N CYS A 273 -14.06 -6.73 12.59
CA CYS A 273 -14.01 -8.09 13.08
C CYS A 273 -13.88 -8.06 14.60
N VAL A 274 -14.81 -8.72 15.31
CA VAL A 274 -14.80 -8.84 16.76
C VAL A 274 -14.61 -10.30 17.12
N ILE A 275 -13.49 -10.61 17.78
CA ILE A 275 -13.26 -11.95 18.35
C ILE A 275 -13.85 -11.93 19.75
N THR A 276 -14.98 -12.62 19.93
CA THR A 276 -15.75 -12.63 21.17
C THR A 276 -15.09 -13.54 22.21
N SER A 277 -15.44 -13.34 23.48
CA SER A 277 -15.04 -14.27 24.53
C SER A 277 -15.89 -15.54 24.45
N GLY A 278 -15.25 -16.67 24.20
CA GLY A 278 -15.88 -17.98 24.29
C GLY A 278 -15.44 -18.78 25.51
N THR A 279 -15.89 -20.02 25.58
CA THR A 279 -15.30 -21.04 26.46
C THR A 279 -13.83 -21.31 26.11
N PRO A 280 -13.01 -21.88 27.02
CA PRO A 280 -11.65 -22.27 26.69
C PRO A 280 -11.53 -23.18 25.45
N LEU A 281 -12.55 -24.03 25.21
CA LEU A 281 -12.60 -24.89 24.03
C LEU A 281 -12.79 -24.09 22.74
N SER A 282 -13.73 -23.14 22.72
CA SER A 282 -13.96 -22.27 21.57
C SER A 282 -12.78 -21.30 21.34
N THR A 283 -12.10 -20.86 22.39
CA THR A 283 -10.83 -20.11 22.25
C THR A 283 -9.75 -20.96 21.60
N MET A 284 -9.65 -22.25 21.96
CA MET A 284 -8.73 -23.20 21.33
C MET A 284 -9.10 -23.47 19.87
N GLN A 285 -10.40 -23.60 19.56
CA GLN A 285 -10.90 -23.70 18.18
C GLN A 285 -10.55 -22.47 17.36
N GLN A 286 -10.73 -21.26 17.91
CA GLN A 286 -10.33 -20.01 17.26
C GLN A 286 -8.83 -19.99 16.95
N ILE A 287 -7.98 -20.35 17.93
CA ILE A 287 -6.52 -20.45 17.73
C ILE A 287 -6.19 -21.47 16.63
N THR A 288 -6.85 -22.63 16.64
CA THR A 288 -6.67 -23.68 15.64
C THR A 288 -7.10 -23.22 14.24
N SER A 289 -8.21 -22.49 14.13
CA SER A 289 -8.70 -21.94 12.86
C SER A 289 -7.72 -20.89 12.32
N LEU A 290 -7.24 -19.98 13.15
CA LEU A 290 -6.25 -18.97 12.75
C LEU A 290 -4.92 -19.60 12.30
N LEU A 291 -4.50 -20.71 12.92
CA LEU A 291 -3.28 -21.45 12.57
C LEU A 291 -3.41 -22.25 11.27
N LEU A 292 -4.47 -23.05 11.14
CA LEU A 292 -4.63 -24.01 10.05
C LEU A 292 -5.33 -23.40 8.84
N ARG A 293 -6.38 -22.60 9.08
CA ARG A 293 -7.23 -22.01 8.04
C ARG A 293 -6.84 -20.58 7.70
N ARG A 294 -6.04 -19.92 8.55
CA ARG A 294 -5.67 -18.49 8.39
C ARG A 294 -6.87 -17.55 8.34
N LYS A 295 -8.00 -18.00 8.90
CA LYS A 295 -9.25 -17.24 9.01
C LYS A 295 -9.83 -17.45 10.42
N PRO A 296 -10.52 -16.44 10.99
CA PRO A 296 -11.32 -16.62 12.19
C PRO A 296 -12.32 -17.77 12.03
N ASP A 297 -12.69 -18.40 13.15
CA ASP A 297 -13.81 -19.32 13.18
C ASP A 297 -15.12 -18.52 13.32
N ASP A 298 -16.16 -18.93 12.60
CA ASP A 298 -17.43 -18.20 12.56
C ASP A 298 -18.23 -18.30 13.86
N THR A 299 -17.87 -19.20 14.79
CA THR A 299 -18.63 -19.35 16.06
C THR A 299 -18.26 -18.33 17.13
N THR A 300 -17.09 -17.69 17.02
CA THR A 300 -16.59 -16.71 18.01
C THR A 300 -16.18 -15.39 17.35
N THR A 301 -16.69 -15.14 16.15
CA THR A 301 -16.34 -13.96 15.36
C THR A 301 -17.59 -13.27 14.85
N GLU A 302 -17.70 -11.98 15.13
CA GLU A 302 -18.77 -11.12 14.60
C GLU A 302 -18.16 -10.15 13.58
N TYR A 303 -18.89 -9.89 12.49
CA TYR A 303 -18.49 -8.98 11.43
C TYR A 303 -19.47 -7.81 11.30
N PHE A 304 -18.95 -6.59 11.16
CA PHE A 304 -19.74 -5.39 10.92
C PHE A 304 -19.11 -4.57 9.80
N HIS A 305 -19.94 -3.84 9.05
CA HIS A 305 -19.51 -2.97 7.96
C HIS A 305 -20.18 -1.60 8.10
N GLY A 306 -19.43 -0.52 7.92
CA GLY A 306 -20.01 0.81 8.07
C GLY A 306 -19.03 1.96 7.89
N THR A 307 -19.56 3.15 7.63
CA THR A 307 -18.76 4.36 7.41
C THR A 307 -18.26 4.99 8.73
N HIS A 308 -18.97 4.73 9.84
CA HIS A 308 -18.64 5.28 11.15
C HIS A 308 -19.05 4.32 12.27
N PHE A 309 -18.06 3.88 13.07
CA PHE A 309 -18.27 3.17 14.33
C PHE A 309 -17.89 4.00 15.55
N VAL A 310 -18.61 3.79 16.65
CA VAL A 310 -18.20 4.17 18.00
C VAL A 310 -17.96 2.88 18.77
N VAL A 311 -16.75 2.73 19.31
CA VAL A 311 -16.32 1.55 20.06
C VAL A 311 -15.94 2.00 21.47
N SER A 312 -16.77 1.64 22.44
CA SER A 312 -16.60 1.98 23.85
C SER A 312 -15.93 0.82 24.58
N ILE A 313 -14.72 1.05 25.13
CA ILE A 313 -13.90 0.03 25.82
C ILE A 313 -13.18 0.61 27.04
N PRO A 314 -12.65 -0.21 27.96
CA PRO A 314 -11.86 0.26 29.09
C PRO A 314 -10.62 1.05 28.66
N ALA A 315 -10.28 2.10 29.40
CA ALA A 315 -9.13 2.99 29.15
C ALA A 315 -7.77 2.29 29.27
N THR A 316 -7.74 1.11 29.88
CA THR A 316 -6.55 0.25 30.04
C THR A 316 -6.23 -0.57 28.79
N ILE A 317 -7.15 -0.68 27.83
CA ILE A 317 -6.93 -1.44 26.60
C ILE A 317 -6.06 -0.64 25.63
N ASP A 318 -4.95 -1.26 25.22
CA ASP A 318 -4.03 -0.69 24.24
C ASP A 318 -4.67 -0.60 22.84
N ILE A 319 -4.21 0.37 22.05
CA ILE A 319 -4.59 0.57 20.64
C ILE A 319 -3.37 0.45 19.73
N GLN A 320 -3.55 -0.14 18.56
CA GLN A 320 -2.59 -0.10 17.47
C GLN A 320 -3.22 0.46 16.19
N LEU A 321 -2.42 1.18 15.41
CA LEU A 321 -2.73 1.62 14.05
C LEU A 321 -1.60 1.18 13.11
N ASP A 322 -1.90 0.48 12.02
CA ASP A 322 -0.95 -0.02 11.01
C ASP A 322 0.28 -0.74 11.62
N GLY A 323 0.08 -1.53 12.68
CA GLY A 323 1.15 -2.26 13.36
C GLY A 323 2.00 -1.41 14.32
N SER A 324 1.54 -0.19 14.66
CA SER A 324 2.20 0.73 15.59
C SER A 324 1.31 1.05 16.78
N ALA A 325 1.82 0.86 18.01
CA ALA A 325 1.09 1.19 19.23
C ALA A 325 0.86 2.71 19.35
N VAL A 326 -0.35 3.10 19.70
CA VAL A 326 -0.76 4.49 19.97
C VAL A 326 -1.21 4.60 21.41
N LYS A 327 -0.89 5.72 22.07
CA LYS A 327 -1.22 5.91 23.49
C LYS A 327 -2.46 6.78 23.62
N LEU A 328 -3.39 6.39 24.50
CA LEU A 328 -4.59 7.19 24.81
C LEU A 328 -4.25 8.65 25.18
N LYS A 329 -3.16 8.87 25.91
CA LYS A 329 -2.67 10.22 26.26
C LYS A 329 -2.44 11.15 25.07
N ASP A 330 -2.22 10.60 23.87
CA ASP A 330 -1.96 11.36 22.65
C ASP A 330 -3.27 11.99 22.11
N TYR A 331 -4.43 11.45 22.50
CA TYR A 331 -5.75 12.00 22.20
C TYR A 331 -6.28 12.96 23.29
N LEU A 332 -5.93 12.72 24.55
CA LEU A 332 -6.50 13.41 25.71
C LEU A 332 -5.81 14.72 26.07
N GLY A 333 -6.59 15.76 26.36
CA GLY A 333 -6.13 17.02 26.95
C GLY A 333 -5.31 16.82 28.24
N LYS A 334 -4.49 17.82 28.63
CA LYS A 334 -3.71 17.74 29.89
C LYS A 334 -4.60 17.53 31.12
N SER A 335 -5.77 18.17 31.16
CA SER A 335 -6.78 18.02 32.23
C SER A 335 -7.35 16.61 32.27
N ASP A 336 -7.73 16.10 31.10
CA ASP A 336 -8.46 14.83 30.98
C ASP A 336 -7.53 13.65 31.26
N TRP A 337 -6.27 13.76 30.80
CA TRP A 337 -5.22 12.81 31.15
C TRP A 337 -4.94 12.79 32.66
N LYS A 338 -4.90 13.96 33.32
CA LYS A 338 -4.68 14.03 34.77
C LYS A 338 -5.86 13.44 35.53
N ALA A 339 -7.10 13.68 35.08
CA ALA A 339 -8.29 13.10 35.67
C ALA A 339 -8.26 11.57 35.59
N LEU A 340 -7.92 11.00 34.42
CA LEU A 340 -7.78 9.56 34.24
C LEU A 340 -6.72 8.96 35.18
N GLN A 341 -5.57 9.64 35.36
CA GLN A 341 -4.52 9.19 36.27
C GLN A 341 -4.92 9.23 37.77
N GLN A 342 -5.94 10.00 38.11
CA GLN A 342 -6.43 10.14 39.48
C GLN A 342 -7.60 9.20 39.79
N THR A 343 -8.13 8.49 38.79
CA THR A 343 -9.19 7.50 39.00
C THR A 343 -8.60 6.27 39.71
N PRO A 344 -9.18 5.85 40.85
CA PRO A 344 -8.70 4.70 41.61
C PRO A 344 -8.70 3.38 40.82
N ASP A 345 -9.70 3.20 39.95
CA ASP A 345 -9.86 2.02 39.09
C ASP A 345 -9.97 2.45 37.61
N PRO A 346 -8.85 2.47 36.87
CA PRO A 346 -8.85 2.81 35.44
C PRO A 346 -9.57 1.80 34.55
N GLU A 347 -9.78 0.55 35.00
CA GLU A 347 -10.47 -0.49 34.21
C GLU A 347 -11.96 -0.21 34.07
N GLN A 348 -12.53 0.58 34.99
CA GLN A 348 -13.92 0.99 34.92
C GLN A 348 -14.14 2.27 34.11
N VAL A 349 -13.07 2.97 33.73
CA VAL A 349 -13.19 4.15 32.87
C VAL A 349 -13.35 3.68 31.43
N MET A 350 -14.51 3.96 30.83
CA MET A 350 -14.75 3.64 29.42
C MET A 350 -14.35 4.82 28.53
N VAL A 351 -13.84 4.50 27.34
CA VAL A 351 -13.39 5.44 26.33
C VAL A 351 -14.13 5.19 25.04
N ASP A 352 -14.73 6.24 24.47
CA ASP A 352 -15.40 6.16 23.19
C ASP A 352 -14.43 6.53 22.06
N TYR A 353 -13.98 5.50 21.35
CA TYR A 353 -13.22 5.65 20.13
C TYR A 353 -14.15 5.73 18.93
N HIS A 354 -14.03 6.82 18.18
CA HIS A 354 -14.77 7.00 16.95
C HIS A 354 -13.87 6.66 15.76
N PHE A 355 -14.33 5.71 14.95
CA PHE A 355 -13.64 5.26 13.74
C PHE A 355 -14.45 5.64 12.52
N ARG A 356 -13.83 6.32 11.55
CA ARG A 356 -14.52 6.79 10.34
C ARG A 356 -13.75 6.40 9.10
N ALA A 357 -14.46 5.89 8.09
CA ALA A 357 -13.93 5.86 6.74
C ALA A 357 -13.81 7.29 6.20
N MET A 358 -12.70 7.60 5.57
CA MET A 358 -12.50 8.81 4.79
C MET A 358 -12.36 8.42 3.32
N PRO A 359 -13.45 8.49 2.55
CA PRO A 359 -13.47 8.00 1.17
C PRO A 359 -12.47 8.76 0.29
N TYR A 360 -11.68 8.02 -0.51
CA TYR A 360 -10.74 8.52 -1.51
C TYR A 360 -9.77 9.60 -0.99
N ALA A 361 -9.44 9.54 0.30
CA ALA A 361 -8.74 10.60 1.01
C ALA A 361 -7.22 10.65 0.75
N LEU A 362 -6.61 9.52 0.38
CA LEU A 362 -5.18 9.42 0.10
C LEU A 362 -4.92 9.02 -1.35
N ARG A 363 -3.90 9.60 -1.98
CA ARG A 363 -3.38 9.15 -3.27
C ARG A 363 -2.18 8.22 -3.03
N VAL A 364 -2.22 7.02 -3.60
CA VAL A 364 -1.16 6.02 -3.48
C VAL A 364 -0.72 5.52 -4.86
N ALA A 365 0.55 5.14 -4.95
CA ALA A 365 1.09 4.47 -6.12
C ALA A 365 0.76 2.96 -6.07
N VAL A 366 -0.02 2.48 -7.04
CA VAL A 366 -0.46 1.08 -7.14
C VAL A 366 0.15 0.45 -8.39
N PRO A 367 0.76 -0.74 -8.31
CA PRO A 367 1.29 -1.44 -9.48
C PRO A 367 0.22 -1.61 -10.56
N ARG A 368 0.56 -1.35 -11.84
CA ARG A 368 -0.39 -1.51 -12.96
C ARG A 368 -0.84 -2.97 -13.15
N GLY A 369 0.03 -3.94 -12.85
CA GLY A 369 -0.27 -5.38 -12.93
C GLY A 369 -0.95 -5.96 -11.68
N TYR A 370 -1.45 -5.11 -10.77
CA TYR A 370 -2.17 -5.56 -9.59
C TYR A 370 -3.51 -6.22 -9.97
N SER A 371 -3.88 -7.33 -9.30
CA SER A 371 -5.04 -8.17 -9.64
C SER A 371 -6.41 -7.56 -9.34
N GLY A 372 -6.48 -6.44 -8.62
CA GLY A 372 -7.73 -5.73 -8.34
C GLY A 372 -8.47 -6.21 -7.08
N ASP A 373 -7.99 -7.25 -6.39
CA ASP A 373 -8.75 -7.88 -5.29
C ASP A 373 -9.12 -6.93 -4.13
N LEU A 374 -8.29 -5.93 -3.83
CA LEU A 374 -8.54 -4.94 -2.77
C LEU A 374 -9.42 -3.75 -3.20
N PHE A 375 -9.78 -3.67 -4.48
CA PHE A 375 -10.55 -2.56 -5.02
C PHE A 375 -11.92 -3.04 -5.49
N GLU A 376 -12.98 -2.34 -5.09
CA GLU A 376 -14.35 -2.76 -5.38
C GLU A 376 -14.62 -2.78 -6.89
N GLU A 377 -14.25 -1.69 -7.60
CA GLU A 377 -14.48 -1.51 -9.05
C GLU A 377 -13.84 -2.61 -9.92
N ASP A 378 -12.76 -3.23 -9.46
CA ASP A 378 -11.99 -4.21 -10.20
C ASP A 378 -12.26 -5.66 -9.75
N SER A 379 -13.11 -5.85 -8.74
CA SER A 379 -13.49 -7.17 -8.23
C SER A 379 -14.64 -7.77 -9.06
N THR A 380 -14.67 -9.10 -9.20
CA THR A 380 -15.77 -9.83 -9.87
C THR A 380 -17.16 -9.57 -9.25
N HIS A 381 -17.19 -9.05 -8.02
CA HIS A 381 -18.41 -8.68 -7.29
C HIS A 381 -18.90 -7.26 -7.64
N GLY A 382 -18.02 -6.38 -8.13
CA GLY A 382 -18.35 -5.04 -8.61
C GLY A 382 -19.28 -5.06 -9.84
N GLU A 383 -19.15 -6.07 -10.70
CA GLU A 383 -20.06 -6.28 -11.84
C GLU A 383 -21.48 -6.71 -11.38
N ALA A 384 -21.59 -7.55 -10.35
CA ALA A 384 -22.86 -7.98 -9.78
C ALA A 384 -23.58 -6.86 -9.03
N HIS A 385 -22.84 -6.04 -8.27
CA HIS A 385 -23.40 -4.84 -7.64
C HIS A 385 -23.82 -3.79 -8.68
N ARG A 386 -23.15 -3.69 -9.84
CA ARG A 386 -23.58 -2.84 -10.96
C ARG A 386 -24.92 -3.27 -11.55
N ALA A 387 -25.15 -4.57 -11.70
CA ALA A 387 -26.42 -5.11 -12.17
C ALA A 387 -27.58 -4.84 -11.18
N GLN A 388 -27.27 -4.77 -9.88
CA GLN A 388 -28.25 -4.51 -8.82
C GLN A 388 -28.48 -3.01 -8.54
N LYS A 389 -27.51 -2.14 -8.87
CA LYS A 389 -27.64 -0.67 -8.82
C LYS A 389 -28.28 -0.11 -10.10
N GLN A 390 -28.05 -0.75 -11.26
CA GLN A 390 -28.74 -0.38 -12.51
C GLN A 390 -30.21 -0.85 -12.55
N SER A 391 -30.62 -1.82 -11.71
CA SER A 391 -32.03 -2.21 -11.61
C SER A 391 -32.86 -1.30 -10.71
N THR A 392 -32.25 -0.35 -9.98
CA THR A 392 -32.93 0.64 -9.12
C THR A 392 -33.01 2.04 -9.73
N ASP A 393 -32.37 2.29 -10.88
CA ASP A 393 -32.36 3.60 -11.55
C ASP A 393 -32.96 3.59 -12.99
N VAL A 394 -33.62 2.50 -13.42
CA VAL A 394 -34.16 2.36 -14.81
C VAL A 394 -35.71 2.45 -14.89
N GLU A 395 -36.40 2.81 -13.82
CA GLU A 395 -37.85 3.12 -13.90
C GLU A 395 -38.20 4.56 -14.31
N THR A 396 -37.23 5.39 -14.72
CA THR A 396 -37.53 6.79 -15.09
C THR A 396 -36.91 7.31 -16.39
N GLU A 397 -36.55 6.47 -17.36
CA GLU A 397 -36.14 7.00 -18.69
C GLU A 397 -36.23 5.94 -19.80
N ALA A 398 -37.44 5.45 -20.07
CA ALA A 398 -37.75 4.66 -21.27
C ALA A 398 -39.00 5.21 -21.97
N ALA A 399 -38.86 6.37 -22.62
CA ALA A 399 -39.79 6.82 -23.63
C ALA A 399 -39.06 7.56 -24.75
N GLY A 400 -38.85 6.84 -25.86
CA GLY A 400 -38.63 7.41 -27.19
C GLY A 400 -37.18 7.44 -27.67
N PHE A 401 -36.76 6.44 -28.44
CA PHE A 401 -36.62 6.60 -29.91
C PHE A 401 -36.08 5.30 -30.53
N HIS A 402 -36.83 4.77 -31.49
CA HIS A 402 -36.40 3.67 -32.36
C HIS A 402 -35.86 4.22 -33.68
N GLU A 403 -34.99 3.40 -34.30
CA GLU A 403 -34.76 3.27 -35.74
C GLU A 403 -33.64 4.13 -36.39
N ARG A 404 -32.51 3.50 -36.76
CA ARG A 404 -32.23 2.99 -38.13
C ARG A 404 -30.76 2.57 -38.29
N ILE A 405 -30.57 1.32 -38.72
CA ILE A 405 -29.34 0.80 -39.31
C ILE A 405 -29.37 1.14 -40.80
N ASN A 406 -28.28 1.65 -41.36
CA ASN A 406 -28.04 1.52 -42.79
C ASN A 406 -26.56 1.31 -43.10
N THR A 407 -26.33 0.33 -43.97
CA THR A 407 -25.08 -0.21 -44.50
C THR A 407 -24.40 0.73 -45.49
N GLY A 408 -23.07 0.68 -45.57
CA GLY A 408 -22.27 1.35 -46.59
C GLY A 408 -20.99 0.58 -46.88
N LEU A 409 -21.03 -0.25 -47.92
CA LEU A 409 -19.90 -0.89 -48.58
C LEU A 409 -18.94 0.17 -49.17
N PHE A 410 -17.64 -0.07 -49.08
CA PHE A 410 -16.65 0.53 -49.99
C PHE A 410 -15.71 -0.54 -50.53
N GLU A 411 -15.68 -0.60 -51.86
CA GLU A 411 -14.97 -1.55 -52.70
C GLU A 411 -13.46 -1.29 -52.70
N SER A 412 -12.71 -2.38 -52.80
CA SER A 412 -11.30 -2.39 -53.17
C SER A 412 -11.15 -2.23 -54.68
N LYS A 413 -10.15 -1.44 -55.10
CA LYS A 413 -9.55 -1.56 -56.43
C LYS A 413 -8.05 -1.72 -56.28
N ALA A 414 -7.57 -2.84 -56.82
CA ALA A 414 -6.18 -3.12 -57.11
C ALA A 414 -5.75 -2.30 -58.34
N GLU A 415 -4.56 -1.73 -58.29
CA GLU A 415 -3.81 -1.35 -59.48
C GLU A 415 -2.39 -1.90 -59.37
N THR A 416 -2.01 -2.55 -60.47
CA THR A 416 -0.79 -3.30 -60.73
C THR A 416 0.26 -2.43 -61.38
N GLY A 417 1.53 -2.71 -61.08
CA GLY A 417 2.63 -2.57 -62.04
C GLY A 417 3.48 -1.32 -61.88
N GLU A 418 4.72 -1.50 -61.43
CA GLU A 418 5.96 -1.01 -62.06
C GLU A 418 7.11 -1.29 -61.09
N ASP A 419 7.78 -2.43 -61.28
CA ASP A 419 8.84 -2.90 -60.41
C ASP A 419 9.87 -3.67 -61.24
N GLU A 420 10.79 -2.96 -61.90
CA GLU A 420 11.98 -3.61 -62.47
C GLU A 420 13.25 -2.74 -62.56
N GLN A 421 13.27 -1.54 -61.96
CA GLN A 421 14.51 -0.74 -61.82
C GLN A 421 14.87 -0.37 -60.36
N ALA A 422 14.02 -0.69 -59.38
CA ALA A 422 14.30 -0.48 -57.95
C ALA A 422 15.06 -1.66 -57.28
N LYS A 423 14.95 -2.89 -57.81
CA LYS A 423 15.54 -4.10 -57.20
C LYS A 423 17.07 -4.15 -57.18
N LEU A 424 17.75 -3.52 -58.14
CA LEU A 424 19.22 -3.56 -58.23
C LEU A 424 19.94 -2.55 -57.32
N ALA A 425 19.22 -1.56 -56.79
CA ALA A 425 19.75 -0.64 -55.78
C ALA A 425 19.46 -1.12 -54.34
N ASP A 426 18.36 -1.84 -54.14
CA ASP A 426 17.95 -2.41 -52.84
C ASP A 426 18.79 -3.64 -52.47
N ASP A 427 19.22 -4.45 -53.44
CA ASP A 427 20.07 -5.62 -53.20
C ASP A 427 21.49 -5.24 -52.72
N LYS A 428 22.06 -4.13 -53.19
CA LYS A 428 23.38 -3.67 -52.71
C LYS A 428 23.30 -3.02 -51.32
N ALA A 429 22.23 -2.28 -51.03
CA ALA A 429 22.00 -1.72 -49.70
C ALA A 429 21.68 -2.80 -48.66
N SER A 430 21.04 -3.90 -49.07
CA SER A 430 20.76 -5.05 -48.21
C SER A 430 21.99 -5.92 -47.95
N GLU A 431 22.88 -6.13 -48.94
CA GLU A 431 24.13 -6.88 -48.76
C GLU A 431 25.17 -6.13 -47.91
N GLU A 432 25.25 -4.80 -48.02
CA GLU A 432 26.14 -3.97 -47.18
C GLU A 432 25.62 -3.92 -45.73
N SER A 433 24.30 -3.74 -45.53
CA SER A 433 23.66 -3.83 -44.21
C SER A 433 23.81 -5.21 -43.56
N GLN A 434 23.74 -6.29 -44.34
CA GLN A 434 23.89 -7.67 -43.83
C GLN A 434 25.34 -8.02 -43.45
N ARG A 435 26.36 -7.38 -44.01
CA ARG A 435 27.77 -7.56 -43.62
C ARG A 435 28.18 -6.70 -42.42
N GLU A 436 27.57 -5.54 -42.24
CA GLU A 436 27.85 -4.65 -41.11
C GLU A 436 27.30 -5.18 -39.78
N ILE A 437 26.15 -5.86 -39.81
CA ILE A 437 25.44 -6.34 -38.61
C ILE A 437 26.25 -7.38 -37.80
N PRO A 438 26.85 -8.43 -38.39
CA PRO A 438 27.72 -9.35 -37.66
C PRO A 438 28.95 -8.65 -37.06
N GLN A 439 29.55 -7.71 -37.78
CA GLN A 439 30.67 -6.91 -37.28
C GLN A 439 30.26 -5.97 -36.14
N LEU A 440 29.00 -5.51 -36.14
CA LEU A 440 28.42 -4.70 -35.08
C LEU A 440 28.24 -5.50 -33.79
N VAL A 441 27.71 -6.73 -33.90
CA VAL A 441 27.56 -7.63 -32.75
C VAL A 441 28.92 -7.98 -32.16
N THR A 442 29.90 -8.37 -32.99
CA THR A 442 31.26 -8.65 -32.50
C THR A 442 31.87 -7.44 -31.78
N ARG A 443 31.75 -6.23 -32.34
CA ARG A 443 32.22 -5.00 -31.66
C ARG A 443 31.50 -4.76 -30.34
N LEU A 444 30.19 -4.99 -30.25
CA LEU A 444 29.44 -4.85 -29.01
C LEU A 444 29.83 -5.90 -27.96
N LEU A 445 30.14 -7.12 -28.38
CA LEU A 445 30.63 -8.18 -27.50
C LEU A 445 32.03 -7.85 -26.95
N ASP A 446 32.90 -7.24 -27.77
CA ASP A 446 34.27 -6.90 -27.38
C ASP A 446 34.37 -5.60 -26.56
N HIS A 447 33.51 -4.61 -26.82
CA HIS A 447 33.64 -3.26 -26.27
C HIS A 447 32.39 -2.73 -25.55
N GLY A 448 31.26 -3.43 -25.68
CA GLY A 448 30.03 -3.07 -24.99
C GLY A 448 30.14 -3.27 -23.48
N ARG A 449 29.22 -2.64 -22.74
CA ARG A 449 29.13 -2.85 -21.30
C ARG A 449 28.28 -4.07 -21.04
N LYS A 450 28.90 -5.06 -20.40
CA LYS A 450 28.19 -6.23 -19.90
C LYS A 450 27.33 -5.86 -18.69
N VAL A 451 26.02 -5.98 -18.82
CA VAL A 451 25.05 -5.69 -17.77
C VAL A 451 24.32 -6.97 -17.39
N LYS A 452 24.44 -7.37 -16.12
CA LYS A 452 23.65 -8.45 -15.54
C LYS A 452 22.31 -7.92 -15.08
N VAL A 453 21.23 -8.43 -15.66
CA VAL A 453 19.86 -7.98 -15.43
C VAL A 453 19.41 -8.37 -14.02
N VAL A 454 18.80 -7.43 -13.31
CA VAL A 454 18.13 -7.65 -12.01
C VAL A 454 16.62 -7.55 -12.18
N ALA A 455 16.15 -6.56 -12.93
CA ALA A 455 14.74 -6.28 -13.12
C ALA A 455 14.51 -5.47 -14.40
N VAL A 456 13.32 -5.62 -14.98
CA VAL A 456 12.91 -4.90 -16.19
C VAL A 456 11.54 -4.28 -15.95
N SER A 457 11.37 -3.02 -16.34
CA SER A 457 10.07 -2.37 -16.28
C SER A 457 9.18 -2.82 -17.44
N ALA A 458 7.87 -2.79 -17.26
CA ALA A 458 6.96 -2.66 -18.40
C ALA A 458 7.28 -1.37 -19.18
N LYS A 459 6.80 -1.24 -20.42
CA LYS A 459 7.02 -0.02 -21.22
C LYS A 459 6.43 1.20 -20.50
N LEU A 460 7.25 2.22 -20.26
CA LEU A 460 6.80 3.51 -19.75
C LEU A 460 6.19 4.30 -20.91
N GLU A 461 4.86 4.39 -20.94
CA GLU A 461 4.09 5.08 -22.00
C GLU A 461 4.52 6.54 -22.23
N LYS A 462 4.90 7.26 -21.17
CA LYS A 462 5.23 8.69 -21.27
C LYS A 462 6.38 8.98 -22.25
N ASN A 463 7.36 8.09 -22.31
CA ASN A 463 8.62 8.30 -23.04
C ASN A 463 8.93 7.15 -24.00
N ASP A 464 7.96 6.25 -24.22
CA ASP A 464 8.12 5.01 -24.98
C ASP A 464 9.44 4.31 -24.67
N MET A 465 9.62 3.94 -23.39
CA MET A 465 10.91 3.54 -22.86
C MET A 465 10.80 2.37 -21.88
N TYR A 466 11.74 1.44 -21.99
CA TYR A 466 12.00 0.42 -20.98
C TYR A 466 13.16 0.83 -20.09
N ILE A 467 13.11 0.40 -18.83
CA ILE A 467 14.21 0.51 -17.88
C ILE A 467 14.65 -0.91 -17.50
N VAL A 468 15.90 -1.23 -17.82
CA VAL A 468 16.56 -2.44 -17.34
C VAL A 468 17.48 -2.08 -16.18
N ALA A 469 17.09 -2.46 -14.96
CA ALA A 469 17.95 -2.33 -13.79
C ALA A 469 18.92 -3.50 -13.72
N GLY A 470 20.20 -3.22 -13.46
CA GLY A 470 21.22 -4.26 -13.45
C GLY A 470 22.55 -3.83 -12.87
N GLY A 471 23.49 -4.76 -12.88
CA GLY A 471 24.88 -4.53 -12.50
C GLY A 471 25.79 -4.55 -13.72
N ALA A 472 26.49 -3.45 -13.98
CA ALA A 472 27.54 -3.42 -14.98
C ALA A 472 28.81 -4.06 -14.42
N VAL A 473 29.30 -5.12 -15.07
CA VAL A 473 30.48 -5.86 -14.66
C VAL A 473 31.73 -5.14 -15.19
N ASN A 474 32.67 -4.81 -14.31
CA ASN A 474 33.99 -4.33 -14.73
C ASN A 474 34.86 -5.52 -15.17
N SER A 475 35.21 -5.59 -16.45
CA SER A 475 35.98 -6.69 -17.01
C SER A 475 37.37 -6.89 -16.39
N SER A 476 37.98 -5.85 -15.82
CA SER A 476 39.32 -5.92 -15.23
C SER A 476 39.33 -6.26 -13.74
N THR A 477 38.27 -5.90 -13.00
CA THR A 477 38.22 -6.08 -11.53
C THR A 477 37.15 -7.07 -11.08
N GLY A 478 36.21 -7.46 -11.94
CA GLY A 478 35.01 -8.22 -11.59
C GLY A 478 34.00 -7.44 -10.74
N GLU A 479 34.28 -6.17 -10.40
CA GLU A 479 33.40 -5.32 -9.59
C GLU A 479 32.08 -5.06 -10.34
N ILE A 480 30.96 -5.23 -9.65
CA ILE A 480 29.64 -4.95 -10.20
C ILE A 480 29.20 -3.56 -9.74
N LYS A 481 28.98 -2.66 -10.71
CA LYS A 481 28.49 -1.30 -10.43
C LYS A 481 27.02 -1.18 -10.82
N PRO A 482 26.15 -0.64 -9.94
CA PRO A 482 24.74 -0.45 -10.27
C PRO A 482 24.55 0.43 -11.51
N VAL A 483 23.65 0.01 -12.39
CA VAL A 483 23.25 0.76 -13.58
C VAL A 483 21.75 0.59 -13.85
N ALA A 484 21.18 1.57 -14.54
CA ALA A 484 19.86 1.47 -15.14
C ALA A 484 19.97 1.83 -16.62
N VAL A 485 19.56 0.93 -17.50
CA VAL A 485 19.63 1.10 -18.95
C VAL A 485 18.29 1.59 -19.45
N GLN A 486 18.29 2.74 -20.12
CA GLN A 486 17.14 3.29 -20.83
C GLN A 486 17.18 2.74 -22.27
N ILE A 487 16.16 1.97 -22.62
CA ILE A 487 15.95 1.44 -23.98
C ILE A 487 14.72 2.15 -24.54
N LYS A 488 14.89 2.92 -25.61
CA LYS A 488 13.83 3.69 -26.27
C LYS A 488 13.51 3.08 -27.63
N ASP A 489 12.43 3.53 -28.26
CA ASP A 489 12.04 3.07 -29.60
C ASP A 489 13.13 3.25 -30.68
N ASN A 490 14.07 4.18 -30.49
CA ASN A 490 15.20 4.39 -31.39
C ASN A 490 16.48 3.62 -31.01
N THR A 491 16.44 2.79 -29.96
CA THR A 491 17.55 1.90 -29.59
C THR A 491 17.57 0.70 -30.53
N ILE A 492 18.72 0.41 -31.13
CA ILE A 492 18.87 -0.78 -31.99
C ILE A 492 19.00 -2.01 -31.10
N LEU A 493 18.05 -2.94 -31.20
CA LEU A 493 18.07 -4.21 -30.48
C LEU A 493 18.51 -5.34 -31.41
N LEU A 494 19.49 -6.11 -30.98
CA LEU A 494 20.06 -7.21 -31.76
C LEU A 494 20.05 -8.49 -30.93
N ARG A 495 19.85 -9.62 -31.59
CA ARG A 495 20.12 -10.95 -31.04
C ARG A 495 21.59 -11.28 -31.19
N TYR A 496 22.09 -12.25 -30.43
CA TYR A 496 23.47 -12.74 -30.55
C TYR A 496 23.84 -13.28 -31.94
N ASN A 497 22.86 -13.74 -32.72
CA ASN A 497 23.06 -14.18 -34.11
C ASN A 497 23.13 -13.01 -35.13
N GLY A 498 23.02 -11.76 -34.69
CA GLY A 498 23.01 -10.57 -35.55
C GLY A 498 21.62 -10.07 -35.91
N GLU A 499 20.57 -10.86 -35.79
CA GLU A 499 19.24 -10.44 -36.24
C GLU A 499 18.70 -9.27 -35.40
N THR A 500 17.97 -8.36 -36.04
CA THR A 500 17.26 -7.29 -35.33
C THR A 500 16.14 -7.89 -34.50
N ALA A 501 16.05 -7.48 -33.23
CA ALA A 501 15.00 -7.93 -32.32
C ALA A 501 13.90 -6.88 -32.18
N PRO A 502 12.63 -7.30 -32.04
CA PRO A 502 11.53 -6.37 -31.76
C PRO A 502 11.64 -5.79 -30.34
N PRO A 503 11.10 -4.58 -30.05
CA PRO A 503 11.21 -3.92 -28.75
C PRO A 503 10.69 -4.71 -27.54
N ASP A 504 9.66 -5.52 -27.74
CA ASP A 504 9.02 -6.35 -26.72
C ASP A 504 9.94 -7.48 -26.19
N ILE A 505 11.04 -7.80 -26.90
CA ILE A 505 12.05 -8.73 -26.41
C ILE A 505 12.64 -8.29 -25.07
N VAL A 506 12.66 -6.99 -24.79
CA VAL A 506 13.18 -6.43 -23.55
C VAL A 506 12.37 -6.94 -22.35
N GLU A 507 11.05 -7.09 -22.50
CA GLU A 507 10.16 -7.61 -21.44
C GLU A 507 10.43 -9.08 -21.12
N GLN A 508 11.07 -9.81 -22.04
CA GLN A 508 11.42 -11.23 -21.87
C GLN A 508 12.74 -11.42 -21.11
N LEU A 509 13.51 -10.35 -20.89
CA LEU A 509 14.76 -10.41 -20.14
C LEU A 509 14.49 -10.77 -18.67
N ARG A 510 15.16 -11.82 -18.20
CA ARG A 510 14.99 -12.35 -16.85
C ARG A 510 16.17 -11.96 -15.97
N GLU A 511 15.94 -11.98 -14.66
CA GLU A 511 17.02 -11.82 -13.68
C GLU A 511 18.16 -12.82 -13.94
N GLY A 512 19.39 -12.33 -13.88
CA GLY A 512 20.59 -13.10 -14.13
C GLY A 512 21.03 -13.18 -15.58
N MET A 513 20.17 -12.84 -16.54
CA MET A 513 20.56 -12.70 -17.95
C MET A 513 21.60 -11.60 -18.14
N GLU A 514 22.40 -11.73 -19.18
CA GLU A 514 23.47 -10.79 -19.51
C GLU A 514 23.17 -10.15 -20.86
N ILE A 515 23.16 -8.83 -20.87
CA ILE A 515 23.00 -8.03 -22.09
C ILE A 515 24.26 -7.20 -22.32
N MET A 516 24.58 -6.94 -23.59
CA MET A 516 25.67 -6.04 -23.96
C MET A 516 25.10 -4.71 -24.39
N VAL A 517 25.55 -3.63 -23.74
CA VAL A 517 24.97 -2.30 -23.92
C VAL A 517 26.02 -1.32 -24.41
N GLU A 518 25.76 -0.73 -25.57
CA GLU A 518 26.45 0.46 -26.07
C GLU A 518 25.59 1.71 -25.84
N GLY A 519 26.20 2.77 -25.34
CA GLY A 519 25.48 4.02 -25.07
C GLY A 519 26.22 4.94 -24.12
N LYS A 520 25.63 6.11 -23.87
CA LYS A 520 26.22 7.13 -22.99
C LYS A 520 25.80 6.88 -21.55
N LYS A 521 26.77 6.62 -20.68
CA LYS A 521 26.55 6.49 -19.22
C LYS A 521 26.76 7.85 -18.53
N ASN A 522 25.84 8.25 -17.67
CA ASN A 522 25.98 9.44 -16.83
C ASN A 522 26.60 9.11 -15.46
N LYS A 523 26.93 10.15 -14.66
CA LYS A 523 27.50 10.00 -13.31
C LYS A 523 26.57 9.30 -12.31
N ARG A 524 25.29 9.24 -12.62
CA ARG A 524 24.20 8.63 -11.83
C ARG A 524 23.99 7.14 -12.15
N GLY A 525 24.81 6.56 -13.03
CA GLY A 525 24.68 5.15 -13.39
C GLY A 525 23.62 4.85 -14.46
N VAL A 526 22.96 5.87 -15.01
CA VAL A 526 21.98 5.69 -16.09
C VAL A 526 22.70 5.60 -17.43
N ILE A 527 22.36 4.60 -18.23
CA ILE A 527 22.88 4.39 -19.59
C ILE A 527 21.76 4.67 -20.59
N ALA A 528 21.91 5.72 -21.40
CA ALA A 528 21.05 5.92 -22.57
C ALA A 528 21.55 5.00 -23.69
N ALA A 529 20.86 3.88 -23.91
CA ALA A 529 21.30 2.86 -24.86
C ALA A 529 21.09 3.32 -26.30
N GLN A 530 22.14 3.19 -27.10
CA GLN A 530 22.07 3.32 -28.55
C GLN A 530 21.87 1.95 -29.18
N ARG A 531 22.53 0.93 -28.63
CA ARG A 531 22.43 -0.46 -29.09
C ARG A 531 22.46 -1.43 -27.91
N VAL A 532 21.68 -2.49 -28.01
CA VAL A 532 21.67 -3.58 -27.02
C VAL A 532 21.67 -4.92 -27.74
N VAL A 533 22.58 -5.81 -27.35
CA VAL A 533 22.49 -7.23 -27.68
C VAL A 533 21.82 -7.95 -26.52
N VAL A 534 20.73 -8.65 -26.81
CA VAL A 534 19.86 -9.37 -25.87
C VAL A 534 19.93 -10.88 -26.02
#